data_AF-A0A1G0DXP2-F1
#
_entry.id   AF-A0A1G0DXP2-F1
#
_cell.length_a   1.000
_cell.length_b   1.000
_cell.length_c   1.000
_cell.angle_alpha   90.00
_cell.angle_beta   90.00
_cell.angle_gamma   90.00
#
_symmetry.space_group_name_H-M   'P 1'
#
loop_
_entity.id
_entity.type
_entity.pdbx_description
1 polymer ?
#
loop_
_entity_poly.entity_id
_entity_poly.type
_entity_poly.pdbx_seq_one_letter_code
_entity_poly.pdbx_strand_id
1 'polypeptide(L)'
;MNTNDLILDPIYFEEAARKLGFASATIIEKDFWVVWVLNQLFSEKEWAKSLVFKGGTSLSKVFQLINRFSEDIDLTVARSTLGLKTPMNDLISFGNKQKKRFFEELDNKLEQYIKTLAQQLCFPPKFGPVR
;
A
#
# COMPACT_ATOMS: atom_id res chain seq x y z
N MET A 1 -15.25 -5.76 25.83
CA MET A 1 -14.51 -4.94 24.84
C MET A 1 -15.47 -3.91 24.33
N ASN A 2 -15.15 -2.63 24.49
CA ASN A 2 -16.03 -1.53 24.11
C ASN A 2 -15.92 -1.34 22.59
N THR A 3 -17.04 -1.14 21.91
CA THR A 3 -17.14 -0.88 20.46
C THR A 3 -16.42 0.40 20.02
N ASN A 4 -15.95 1.22 20.97
CA ASN A 4 -15.14 2.42 20.72
C ASN A 4 -13.66 2.14 20.41
N ASP A 5 -13.18 0.91 20.55
CA ASP A 5 -11.77 0.55 20.29
C ASP A 5 -11.44 0.33 18.79
N LEU A 6 -12.42 0.54 17.91
CA LEU A 6 -12.37 0.08 16.51
C LEU A 6 -12.18 1.19 15.48
N ILE A 7 -12.34 2.46 15.84
CA ILE A 7 -12.22 3.60 14.92
C ILE A 7 -11.54 4.75 15.66
N LEU A 8 -10.50 5.35 15.08
CA LEU A 8 -9.94 6.62 15.59
C LEU A 8 -11.04 7.66 15.55
N ASP A 9 -11.47 8.14 16.72
CA ASP A 9 -12.42 9.23 16.84
C ASP A 9 -11.88 10.45 16.06
N PRO A 10 -12.70 11.09 15.19
CA PRO A 10 -12.31 12.28 14.43
C PRO A 10 -11.62 13.37 15.26
N ILE A 11 -11.94 13.46 16.56
CA ILE A 11 -11.32 14.42 17.49
C ILE A 11 -9.79 14.27 17.57
N TYR A 12 -9.24 13.07 17.37
CA TYR A 12 -7.80 12.85 17.37
C TYR A 12 -7.13 13.48 16.15
N PHE A 13 -7.76 13.42 14.98
CA PHE A 13 -7.24 14.03 13.76
C PHE A 13 -7.37 15.56 13.81
N GLU A 14 -8.45 16.08 14.37
CA GLU A 14 -8.64 17.51 14.61
C GLU A 14 -7.56 18.07 15.54
N GLU A 15 -7.31 17.40 16.66
CA GLU A 15 -6.31 17.85 17.63
C GLU A 15 -4.89 17.71 17.07
N ALA A 16 -4.60 16.64 16.31
CA ALA A 16 -3.32 16.48 15.64
C ALA A 16 -3.08 17.57 14.59
N ALA A 17 -4.08 17.88 13.75
CA ALA A 17 -3.98 18.95 12.76
C ALA A 17 -3.72 20.31 13.43
N ARG A 18 -4.42 20.62 14.52
CA ARG A 18 -4.21 21.84 15.30
C ARG A 18 -2.79 21.95 15.86
N LYS A 19 -2.26 20.87 16.45
CA LYS A 19 -0.91 20.83 17.02
C LYS A 19 0.20 20.91 15.96
N LEU A 20 -0.02 20.27 14.81
CA LEU A 20 0.95 20.20 13.72
C LEU A 20 0.84 21.39 12.74
N GLY A 21 -0.13 22.29 12.93
CA GLY A 21 -0.32 23.47 12.09
C GLY A 21 -0.95 23.19 10.72
N PHE A 22 -1.69 22.09 10.57
CA PHE A 22 -2.43 21.78 9.36
C PHE A 22 -3.82 22.40 9.38
N ALA A 23 -4.24 22.97 8.25
CA ALA A 23 -5.54 23.63 8.11
C ALA A 23 -6.74 22.65 8.09
N SER A 24 -6.49 21.35 7.90
CA SER A 24 -7.55 20.34 7.76
C SER A 24 -7.14 19.03 8.43
N ALA A 25 -8.03 18.52 9.30
CA ALA A 25 -7.92 17.19 9.91
C ALA A 25 -7.88 16.06 8.87
N THR A 26 -8.56 16.25 7.73
CA THR A 26 -8.59 15.29 6.62
C THR A 26 -7.21 15.01 6.05
N ILE A 27 -6.29 15.99 6.04
CA ILE A 27 -4.91 15.77 5.58
C ILE A 27 -4.21 14.78 6.51
N ILE A 28 -4.36 14.96 7.82
CA ILE A 28 -3.75 14.07 8.83
C ILE A 28 -4.37 12.69 8.78
N GLU A 29 -5.70 12.60 8.67
CA GLU A 29 -6.41 11.33 8.54
C GLU A 29 -5.90 10.53 7.33
N LYS A 30 -5.85 11.15 6.15
CA LYS A 30 -5.35 10.48 4.94
C LYS A 30 -3.89 10.05 5.08
N ASP A 31 -3.04 10.91 5.66
CA ASP A 31 -1.64 10.59 5.90
C ASP A 31 -1.47 9.39 6.83
N PHE A 32 -2.28 9.36 7.89
CA PHE A 32 -2.33 8.26 8.84
C PHE A 32 -2.67 6.94 8.14
N TRP A 33 -3.72 6.91 7.31
CA TRP A 33 -4.13 5.70 6.60
C TRP A 33 -3.05 5.20 5.63
N VAL A 34 -2.38 6.11 4.91
CA VAL A 34 -1.25 5.79 4.03
C VAL A 34 -0.14 5.09 4.81
N VAL A 35 0.32 5.70 5.90
CA VAL A 35 1.42 5.16 6.72
C VAL A 35 1.01 3.84 7.38
N TRP A 36 -0.25 3.74 7.83
CA TRP A 36 -0.77 2.52 8.42
C TRP A 36 -0.79 1.35 7.41
N VAL A 37 -1.29 1.56 6.19
CA VAL A 37 -1.29 0.54 5.13
C VAL A 37 0.14 0.11 4.80
N LEU A 38 1.06 1.06 4.62
CA LEU A 38 2.48 0.75 4.39
C LEU A 38 3.05 -0.08 5.55
N ASN A 39 2.75 0.27 6.79
CA ASN A 39 3.20 -0.50 7.94
C ASN A 39 2.67 -1.95 7.90
N GLN A 40 1.39 -2.16 7.58
CA GLN A 40 0.85 -3.53 7.44
C GLN A 40 1.52 -4.31 6.32
N LEU A 41 1.68 -3.69 5.15
CA LEU A 41 2.26 -4.34 3.97
C LEU A 41 3.73 -4.75 4.17
N PHE A 42 4.50 -3.96 4.92
CA PHE A 42 5.93 -4.20 5.12
C PHE A 42 6.28 -4.84 6.48
N SER A 43 5.31 -5.02 7.39
CA SER A 43 5.51 -5.77 8.63
C SER A 43 5.52 -7.28 8.42
N GLU A 44 4.78 -7.78 7.44
CA GLU A 44 4.76 -9.21 7.10
C GLU A 44 5.92 -9.56 6.16
N LYS A 45 6.75 -10.53 6.56
CA LYS A 45 8.03 -10.83 5.89
C LYS A 45 7.82 -11.30 4.45
N GLU A 46 6.77 -12.06 4.20
CA GLU A 46 6.48 -12.58 2.86
C GLU A 46 6.03 -11.47 1.90
N TRP A 47 5.23 -10.51 2.39
CA TRP A 47 4.80 -9.37 1.60
C TRP A 47 5.95 -8.39 1.34
N ALA A 48 6.75 -8.09 2.37
CA ALA A 48 7.87 -7.16 2.26
C ALA A 48 8.94 -7.60 1.23
N LYS A 49 9.13 -8.91 1.01
CA LYS A 49 10.03 -9.42 -0.05
C LYS A 49 9.46 -9.26 -1.46
N SER A 50 8.14 -9.14 -1.56
CA SER A 50 7.40 -9.16 -2.82
C SER A 50 6.97 -7.77 -3.30
N LEU A 51 7.02 -6.77 -2.43
CA LEU A 51 6.58 -5.41 -2.69
C LEU A 51 7.75 -4.44 -2.66
N VAL A 52 7.70 -3.44 -3.54
CA VAL A 52 8.63 -2.31 -3.54
C VAL A 52 7.82 -1.02 -3.46
N PHE A 53 8.06 -0.22 -2.42
CA PHE A 53 7.51 1.12 -2.29
C PHE A 53 8.36 2.13 -3.07
N LYS A 54 7.72 2.91 -3.94
CA LYS A 54 8.39 3.84 -4.84
C LYS A 54 7.60 5.15 -4.98
N GLY A 55 8.01 5.98 -5.95
CA GLY A 55 7.29 7.20 -6.32
C GLY A 55 7.52 8.37 -5.36
N GLY A 56 6.75 9.45 -5.56
CA GLY A 56 6.91 10.70 -4.82
C GLY A 56 6.67 10.54 -3.31
N THR A 57 5.76 9.65 -2.91
CA THR A 57 5.46 9.36 -1.51
C THR A 57 6.63 8.66 -0.81
N SER A 58 7.41 7.83 -1.51
CA SER A 58 8.64 7.24 -0.93
C SER A 58 9.71 8.32 -0.71
N LEU A 59 9.82 9.31 -1.61
CA LEU A 59 10.76 10.42 -1.47
C LEU A 59 10.41 11.32 -0.28
N SER A 60 9.12 11.54 0.02
CA SER A 60 8.71 12.31 1.19
C SER A 60 8.75 11.51 2.50
N LYS A 61 8.28 10.26 2.51
CA LYS A 61 8.12 9.46 3.73
C LYS A 61 9.36 8.72 4.19
N VAL A 62 10.19 8.23 3.26
CA VAL A 62 11.38 7.43 3.60
C VAL A 62 12.62 8.29 3.53
N PHE A 63 12.80 9.01 2.41
CA PHE A 63 14.02 9.78 2.16
C PHE A 63 13.96 11.24 2.62
N GLN A 64 12.78 11.75 2.97
CA GLN A 64 12.55 13.13 3.41
C GLN A 64 13.12 14.20 2.46
N LEU A 65 13.14 13.91 1.15
CA LEU A 65 13.72 14.77 0.13
C LEU A 65 12.77 15.86 -0.35
N ILE A 66 11.47 15.67 -0.16
CA ILE A 66 10.43 16.63 -0.53
C ILE A 66 9.38 16.73 0.58
N ASN A 67 8.88 17.93 0.83
CA ASN A 67 7.83 18.17 1.82
C ASN A 67 6.49 18.44 1.14
N ARG A 68 5.83 17.37 0.69
CA ARG A 68 4.47 17.40 0.15
C ARG A 68 3.64 16.27 0.73
N PHE A 69 2.38 16.57 0.99
CA PHE A 69 1.38 15.55 1.22
C PHE A 69 1.10 14.77 -0.08
N SER A 70 0.87 13.47 0.04
CA SER A 70 0.45 12.62 -1.07
C SER A 70 -0.51 11.58 -0.50
N GLU A 71 -1.73 11.57 -1.01
CA GLU A 71 -2.75 10.59 -0.66
C GLU A 71 -2.46 9.20 -1.26
N ASP A 72 -1.82 9.19 -2.43
CA ASP A 72 -1.54 7.95 -3.15
C ASP A 72 -0.21 7.31 -2.72
N ILE A 73 -0.16 5.97 -2.78
CA ILE A 73 1.05 5.16 -2.63
C ILE A 73 1.35 4.36 -3.90
N ASP A 74 2.59 4.44 -4.38
CA ASP A 74 3.05 3.66 -5.52
C ASP A 74 3.75 2.38 -5.06
N LEU A 75 3.16 1.24 -5.38
CA LEU A 75 3.73 -0.08 -5.09
C LEU A 75 4.03 -0.84 -6.38
N THR A 76 5.12 -1.61 -6.39
CA THR A 76 5.44 -2.57 -7.44
C THR A 76 5.51 -3.97 -6.86
N VAL A 77 4.87 -4.94 -7.51
CA VAL A 77 4.93 -6.36 -7.15
C VAL A 77 6.05 -7.04 -7.93
N ALA A 78 6.92 -7.76 -7.23
CA ALA A 78 7.96 -8.57 -7.85
C ALA A 78 7.32 -9.69 -8.68
N ARG A 79 7.61 -9.73 -9.99
CA ARG A 79 7.05 -10.74 -10.91
C ARG A 79 7.21 -12.19 -10.43
N SER A 80 8.32 -12.49 -9.75
CA SER A 80 8.60 -13.83 -9.22
C SER A 80 7.54 -14.33 -8.25
N THR A 81 6.76 -13.44 -7.63
CA THR A 81 5.71 -13.81 -6.66
C THR A 81 4.39 -14.17 -7.32
N LEU A 82 4.21 -13.84 -8.60
CA LEU A 82 2.98 -14.08 -9.35
C LEU A 82 2.91 -15.49 -9.96
N GLY A 83 3.99 -16.29 -9.82
CA GLY A 83 4.05 -17.67 -10.31
C GLY A 83 3.95 -17.79 -11.83
N LEU A 84 4.32 -16.74 -12.58
CA LEU A 84 4.32 -16.74 -14.04
C LEU A 84 5.40 -17.67 -14.58
N LYS A 85 5.01 -18.63 -15.42
CA LYS A 85 5.91 -19.65 -15.97
C LYS A 85 6.80 -19.11 -17.09
N THR A 86 6.29 -18.14 -17.83
CA THR A 86 6.99 -17.55 -18.97
C THR A 86 8.13 -16.65 -18.47
N PRO A 87 9.37 -16.78 -18.96
CA PRO A 87 10.45 -15.82 -18.75
C PRO A 87 10.15 -14.43 -19.32
N MET A 88 10.75 -13.38 -18.77
CA MET A 88 10.62 -12.02 -19.34
C MET A 88 11.30 -11.92 -20.72
N ASN A 89 12.43 -12.60 -20.91
CA ASN A 89 13.22 -12.53 -22.14
C ASN A 89 12.46 -13.08 -23.36
N ASP A 90 11.53 -14.00 -23.15
CA ASP A 90 10.73 -14.60 -24.22
C ASP A 90 9.76 -13.58 -24.83
N LEU A 91 9.39 -12.52 -24.10
CA LEU A 91 8.49 -11.46 -24.58
C LEU A 91 9.02 -10.74 -25.81
N ILE A 92 10.34 -10.69 -25.98
CA ILE A 92 10.98 -10.07 -27.15
C ILE A 92 10.63 -10.86 -28.41
N SER A 93 10.54 -12.18 -28.30
CA SER A 93 10.24 -13.11 -29.41
C SER A 93 8.75 -13.25 -29.71
N PHE A 94 7.88 -12.79 -28.81
CA PHE A 94 6.43 -12.99 -28.91
C PHE A 94 5.79 -12.12 -30.00
N GLY A 95 4.97 -12.76 -30.84
CA GLY A 95 4.01 -12.05 -31.67
C GLY A 95 2.91 -11.36 -30.85
N ASN A 96 2.20 -10.41 -31.45
CA ASN A 96 1.20 -9.58 -30.75
C ASN A 96 0.13 -10.39 -30.00
N LYS A 97 -0.34 -11.51 -30.57
CA LYS A 97 -1.33 -12.39 -29.91
C LYS A 97 -0.77 -13.07 -28.66
N GLN A 98 0.51 -13.45 -28.66
CA GLN A 98 1.16 -14.08 -27.52
C GLN A 98 1.41 -13.05 -26.41
N LYS A 99 1.87 -11.84 -26.77
CA LYS A 99 1.99 -10.72 -25.82
C LYS A 99 0.66 -10.41 -25.15
N LYS A 100 -0.43 -10.31 -25.93
CA LYS A 100 -1.77 -10.07 -25.40
C LYS A 100 -2.17 -11.10 -24.35
N ARG A 101 -2.06 -12.40 -24.68
CA ARG A 101 -2.38 -13.50 -23.75
C ARG A 101 -1.50 -13.47 -22.49
N PHE A 102 -0.22 -13.13 -22.64
CA PHE A 102 0.68 -13.02 -21.50
C PHE A 102 0.29 -11.88 -20.56
N PHE A 103 -0.04 -10.70 -21.11
CA PHE A 103 -0.51 -9.57 -20.28
C PHE A 103 -1.85 -9.87 -19.62
N GLU A 104 -2.76 -10.55 -20.31
CA GLU A 104 -4.02 -11.04 -19.71
C GLU A 104 -3.75 -12.00 -18.54
N GLU A 105 -2.79 -12.92 -18.67
CA GLU A 105 -2.38 -13.81 -17.56
C GLU A 105 -1.76 -13.03 -16.40
N LEU A 106 -0.86 -12.08 -16.70
CA LEU A 106 -0.22 -11.21 -15.72
C LEU A 106 -1.26 -10.41 -14.92
N ASP A 107 -2.21 -9.77 -15.61
CA ASP A 107 -3.26 -8.96 -14.98
C ASP A 107 -4.13 -9.82 -14.06
N ASN A 108 -4.55 -11.00 -14.52
CA ASN A 108 -5.33 -11.94 -13.70
C ASN A 108 -4.56 -12.39 -12.44
N LYS A 109 -3.27 -12.69 -12.57
CA LYS A 109 -2.42 -13.10 -11.45
C LYS A 109 -2.20 -11.96 -10.46
N LEU A 110 -1.98 -10.76 -10.96
CA LEU A 110 -1.82 -9.57 -10.15
C LEU A 110 -3.11 -9.25 -9.38
N GLU A 111 -4.27 -9.33 -10.04
CA GLU A 111 -5.57 -9.13 -9.40
C GLU A 111 -5.82 -10.15 -8.28
N GLN A 112 -5.52 -11.44 -8.51
CA GLN A 112 -5.63 -12.49 -7.50
C GLN A 112 -4.72 -12.21 -6.29
N TYR A 113 -3.48 -11.79 -6.55
CA TYR A 113 -2.51 -11.46 -5.52
C TYR A 113 -2.99 -10.26 -4.67
N ILE A 114 -3.45 -9.18 -5.31
CA ILE A 114 -3.98 -8.00 -4.61
C ILE A 114 -5.22 -8.35 -3.78
N LYS A 115 -6.15 -9.14 -4.31
CA LYS A 115 -7.33 -9.59 -3.55
C LYS A 115 -6.94 -10.40 -2.31
N THR A 116 -5.93 -11.26 -2.43
CA THR A 116 -5.42 -12.04 -1.30
C THR A 116 -4.81 -11.14 -0.23
N LEU A 117 -3.98 -10.15 -0.63
CA LEU A 117 -3.45 -9.16 0.29
C LEU A 117 -4.56 -8.39 1.00
N ALA A 118 -5.54 -7.88 0.25
CA ALA A 118 -6.64 -7.09 0.79
C ALA A 118 -7.49 -7.86 1.81
N GLN A 119 -7.69 -9.17 1.61
CA GLN A 119 -8.40 -10.03 2.56
C GLN A 119 -7.61 -10.29 3.85
N GLN A 120 -6.29 -10.24 3.78
CA GLN A 120 -5.40 -10.48 4.92
C GLN A 120 -5.08 -9.21 5.71
N LEU A 121 -5.31 -8.03 5.13
CA LEU A 121 -5.23 -6.76 5.85
C LEU A 121 -6.35 -6.69 6.89
N CYS A 122 -5.98 -6.67 8.17
CA CYS A 122 -6.93 -6.48 9.26
C CYS A 122 -7.49 -5.06 9.24
N PHE A 123 -8.71 -4.89 8.72
CA PHE A 123 -9.48 -3.67 8.85
C PHE A 123 -10.65 -3.85 9.83
N PRO A 124 -10.96 -2.83 10.65
CA PRO A 124 -10.19 -1.59 10.88
C PRO A 124 -8.91 -1.84 11.70
N PRO A 125 -7.98 -0.85 11.77
CA PRO A 125 -6.77 -0.95 12.58
C PRO A 125 -7.10 -1.36 14.01
N LYS A 126 -6.47 -2.43 14.49
CA LYS A 126 -6.53 -2.78 15.91
C LYS A 126 -5.47 -1.98 16.64
N PHE A 127 -5.88 -0.89 17.28
CA PHE A 127 -4.98 -0.19 18.19
C PHE A 127 -4.93 -0.98 19.50
N GLY A 128 -3.72 -1.31 19.94
CA GLY A 128 -3.52 -1.81 21.29
C GLY A 128 -3.92 -0.75 22.32
N PRO A 129 -4.03 -1.10 23.61
CA PRO A 129 -4.31 -0.13 24.66
C PRO A 129 -3.32 1.03 24.59
N VAL A 130 -3.84 2.26 24.55
CA VAL A 130 -3.06 3.49 24.67
C VAL A 130 -2.42 3.46 26.06
N ARG A 131 -1.08 3.42 26.11
CA ARG A 131 -0.32 3.46 27.37
C ARG A 131 -0.22 4.88 27.90
#